data_AF-A0A6N4W578-F1
#
_entry.id   AF-A0A6N4W578-F1
#
_cell.length_a   1.000
_cell.length_b   1.000
_cell.length_c   1.000
_cell.angle_alpha   90.00
_cell.angle_beta   90.00
_cell.angle_gamma   90.00
#
_symmetry.space_group_name_H-M   'P 1'
#
loop_
_entity.id
_entity.type
_entity.pdbx_description
1 polymer ?
#
loop_
_entity_poly.entity_id
_entity_poly.type
_entity_poly.pdbx_seq_one_letter_code
_entity_poly.pdbx_strand_id
1 'polypeptide(L)'
;MTDPPITRRASYGPSSPDVGARGVHTRQRITDVSLRLFGELGYFDTSVDAIAKAADISRATLYQYFSGKDEIFLELLDDCGNAMMRVVRRIGPLGSDAVGVDNLNWWLGEWRWVFEKYETLFFQWTAIAAADVRARHRFQERLRSYHDRIAERLVSSGIEGVTPLVAAVVMTVLVHRLNLLMHSQFAYGREATPAIDALTVFLQLFLFPETPHEALASIGITPSVEASADSHRAPKRSSPSQQLASFDDRVEGLSKRAVKTVETLIASGLNQFRARGYRRTSVDDIIEAAGVARGTFYKYFSDKADLLAAATAQTHLAASHLAEQITDVDPCDSNAELQECLLRYIEFTDLYSGCIDAWEDATTDNEPVLAYGADSLALIDGAISAMLSRRPLRYPIDPTICALIVRALVTYLPHVGPGWGAPVHRKWFAELITVCIERGFYGSTMAMSEQSGPAVESTDSPSGKLDG
;
A
#
# COMPACT_ATOMS: atom_id res chain seq x y z
N MET A 1 -43.86 13.16 21.31
CA MET A 1 -43.98 11.71 21.04
C MET A 1 -42.57 11.18 20.92
N THR A 2 -42.10 10.55 21.98
CA THR A 2 -40.79 9.89 22.06
C THR A 2 -40.86 8.63 21.20
N ASP A 3 -39.95 8.46 20.25
CA ASP A 3 -39.85 7.23 19.47
C ASP A 3 -39.72 6.02 20.41
N PRO A 4 -40.45 4.92 20.17
CA PRO A 4 -40.36 3.74 21.01
C PRO A 4 -38.92 3.19 20.98
N PRO A 5 -38.40 2.68 22.10
CA PRO A 5 -37.07 2.10 22.14
C PRO A 5 -37.00 0.93 21.16
N ILE A 6 -36.07 1.01 20.20
CA ILE A 6 -35.81 -0.08 19.24
C ILE A 6 -35.33 -1.29 20.05
N THR A 7 -36.23 -2.22 20.33
CA THR A 7 -35.89 -3.50 20.96
C THR A 7 -35.09 -4.32 19.97
N ARG A 8 -33.75 -4.25 20.06
CA ARG A 8 -32.88 -5.17 19.33
C ARG A 8 -33.13 -6.57 19.87
N ARG A 9 -33.68 -7.46 19.05
CA ARG A 9 -33.60 -8.88 19.35
C ARG A 9 -32.12 -9.25 19.27
N ALA A 10 -31.53 -9.72 20.38
CA ALA A 10 -30.32 -10.53 20.28
C ALA A 10 -30.63 -11.67 19.30
N SER A 11 -29.64 -12.08 18.49
CA SER A 11 -29.72 -13.20 17.54
C SER A 11 -29.87 -12.87 16.03
N TYR A 12 -29.12 -11.92 15.45
CA TYR A 12 -28.93 -11.85 13.98
C TYR A 12 -27.50 -11.87 13.45
N GLY A 13 -26.47 -11.91 14.31
CA GLY A 13 -25.08 -12.05 13.87
C GLY A 13 -24.78 -13.42 13.24
N PRO A 14 -23.65 -13.59 12.53
CA PRO A 14 -23.27 -14.87 11.90
C PRO A 14 -23.11 -16.05 12.89
N SER A 15 -23.04 -15.76 14.19
CA SER A 15 -23.01 -16.73 15.30
C SER A 15 -24.39 -16.98 15.95
N SER A 16 -25.46 -16.43 15.38
CA SER A 16 -26.82 -16.59 15.89
C SER A 16 -27.51 -17.85 15.34
N PRO A 17 -27.91 -18.80 16.20
CA PRO A 17 -28.60 -20.03 15.78
C PRO A 17 -30.06 -19.80 15.31
N ASP A 18 -30.63 -18.61 15.47
CA ASP A 18 -32.08 -18.35 15.27
C ASP A 18 -32.44 -17.72 13.91
N VAL A 19 -31.46 -17.44 13.04
CA VAL A 19 -31.72 -16.80 11.74
C VAL A 19 -32.06 -17.86 10.70
N GLY A 20 -33.35 -18.06 10.42
CA GLY A 20 -33.78 -18.93 9.32
C GLY A 20 -33.20 -18.50 7.95
N ALA A 21 -33.19 -19.39 6.95
CA ALA A 21 -32.54 -19.18 5.64
C ALA A 21 -32.88 -17.83 4.96
N ARG A 22 -34.11 -17.32 5.14
CA ARG A 22 -34.53 -16.00 4.64
C ARG A 22 -33.78 -14.83 5.28
N GLY A 23 -33.47 -14.93 6.58
CA GLY A 23 -32.72 -13.91 7.29
C GLY A 23 -31.24 -13.87 6.89
N VAL A 24 -30.64 -15.04 6.65
CA VAL A 24 -29.26 -15.13 6.11
C VAL A 24 -29.18 -14.48 4.72
N HIS A 25 -30.13 -14.79 3.83
CA HIS A 25 -30.19 -14.17 2.50
C HIS A 25 -30.40 -12.65 2.59
N THR A 26 -31.22 -12.18 3.52
CA THR A 26 -31.45 -10.74 3.72
C THR A 26 -30.19 -10.04 4.24
N ARG A 27 -29.49 -10.65 5.22
CA ARG A 27 -28.23 -10.13 5.76
C ARG A 27 -27.15 -10.03 4.67
N GLN A 28 -26.98 -11.09 3.87
CA GLN A 28 -26.06 -11.11 2.73
C GLN A 28 -26.41 -10.05 1.68
N ARG A 29 -27.70 -9.86 1.39
CA ARG A 29 -28.13 -8.80 0.46
C ARG A 29 -27.75 -7.42 0.98
N ILE A 30 -27.86 -7.17 2.28
CA ILE A 30 -27.44 -5.89 2.90
C ILE A 30 -25.92 -5.71 2.76
N THR A 31 -25.11 -6.73 3.05
CA THR A 31 -23.64 -6.62 2.96
C THR A 31 -23.16 -6.43 1.53
N ASP A 32 -23.70 -7.18 0.56
CA ASP A 32 -23.34 -7.07 -0.86
C ASP A 32 -23.69 -5.68 -1.44
N VAL A 33 -24.88 -5.17 -1.11
CA VAL A 33 -25.30 -3.82 -1.51
C VAL A 33 -24.43 -2.75 -0.86
N SER A 34 -24.08 -2.93 0.42
CA SER A 34 -23.25 -1.97 1.15
C SER A 34 -21.83 -1.94 0.59
N LEU A 35 -21.23 -3.09 0.28
CA LEU A 35 -19.90 -3.16 -0.33
C LEU A 35 -19.86 -2.40 -1.66
N ARG A 36 -20.86 -2.60 -2.52
CA ARG A 36 -20.99 -1.86 -3.78
C ARG A 36 -21.15 -0.35 -3.55
N LEU A 37 -22.07 0.06 -2.67
CA LEU A 37 -22.29 1.48 -2.38
C LEU A 37 -21.07 2.16 -1.77
N PHE A 38 -20.32 1.47 -0.90
CA PHE A 38 -19.06 2.00 -0.39
C PHE A 38 -18.02 2.19 -1.49
N GLY A 39 -18.04 1.36 -2.54
CA GLY A 39 -17.17 1.53 -3.71
C GLY A 39 -17.59 2.69 -4.59
N GLU A 40 -18.90 2.86 -4.82
CA GLU A 40 -19.46 3.90 -5.69
C GLU A 40 -19.46 5.30 -5.06
N LEU A 41 -19.81 5.39 -3.77
CA LEU A 41 -20.02 6.66 -3.07
C LEU A 41 -18.92 6.96 -2.06
N GLY A 42 -18.07 5.99 -1.72
CA GLY A 42 -17.18 6.09 -0.57
C GLY A 42 -17.89 5.77 0.75
N TYR A 43 -17.11 5.40 1.76
CA TYR A 43 -17.66 4.99 3.05
C TYR A 43 -18.38 6.12 3.79
N PHE A 44 -17.77 7.31 3.83
CA PHE A 44 -18.29 8.44 4.61
C PHE A 44 -19.60 8.99 4.03
N ASP A 45 -19.72 9.05 2.70
CA ASP A 45 -20.89 9.59 2.01
C ASP A 45 -22.04 8.58 1.83
N THR A 46 -21.78 7.28 2.07
CA THR A 46 -22.84 6.27 2.08
C THR A 46 -23.70 6.38 3.34
N SER A 47 -25.02 6.53 3.17
CA SER A 47 -26.00 6.58 4.27
C SER A 47 -26.72 5.24 4.49
N VAL A 48 -27.22 5.01 5.71
CA VAL A 48 -28.06 3.83 6.02
C VAL A 48 -29.34 3.81 5.17
N ASP A 49 -29.90 4.98 4.85
CA ASP A 49 -31.09 5.10 4.02
C ASP A 49 -30.80 4.71 2.56
N ALA A 50 -29.62 5.08 2.04
CA ALA A 50 -29.16 4.65 0.71
C ALA A 50 -28.99 3.12 0.65
N ILE A 51 -28.40 2.52 1.68
CA ILE A 51 -28.24 1.06 1.79
C ILE A 51 -29.61 0.38 1.84
N ALA A 52 -30.52 0.83 2.71
CA ALA A 52 -31.85 0.22 2.85
C ALA A 52 -32.63 0.28 1.53
N LYS A 53 -32.60 1.43 0.86
CA LYS A 53 -33.22 1.63 -0.46
C LYS A 53 -32.64 0.69 -1.51
N ALA A 54 -31.31 0.62 -1.62
CA ALA A 54 -30.64 -0.22 -2.61
C ALA A 54 -30.78 -1.73 -2.33
N ALA A 55 -30.97 -2.11 -1.06
CA ALA A 55 -31.25 -3.48 -0.66
C ALA A 55 -32.74 -3.85 -0.72
N ASP A 56 -33.62 -2.93 -1.16
CA ASP A 56 -35.06 -3.12 -1.23
C ASP A 56 -35.64 -3.61 0.11
N ILE A 57 -35.32 -2.89 1.19
CA ILE A 57 -35.82 -3.12 2.55
C ILE A 57 -36.15 -1.80 3.24
N SER A 58 -36.98 -1.86 4.28
CA SER A 58 -37.20 -0.70 5.14
C SER A 58 -35.99 -0.41 6.03
N ARG A 59 -35.80 0.85 6.43
CA ARG A 59 -34.78 1.23 7.43
C ARG A 59 -34.96 0.47 8.75
N ALA A 60 -36.20 0.24 9.17
CA ALA A 60 -36.51 -0.55 10.35
C ALA A 60 -36.04 -2.01 10.20
N THR A 61 -36.19 -2.60 9.01
CA THR A 61 -35.68 -3.93 8.70
C THR A 61 -34.16 -3.97 8.72
N LEU A 62 -33.46 -2.98 8.17
CA LEU A 62 -32.00 -2.92 8.25
C LEU A 62 -31.53 -2.91 9.71
N TYR A 63 -32.15 -2.08 10.56
CA TYR A 63 -31.82 -2.01 11.99
C TYR A 63 -32.13 -3.29 12.78
N GLN A 64 -32.89 -4.24 12.23
CA GLN A 64 -33.05 -5.57 12.82
C GLN A 64 -31.79 -6.43 12.64
N TYR A 65 -30.99 -6.18 11.59
CA TYR A 65 -29.77 -6.93 11.29
C TYR A 65 -28.51 -6.21 11.75
N PHE A 66 -28.44 -4.89 11.56
CA PHE A 66 -27.25 -4.08 11.80
C PHE A 66 -27.60 -2.78 12.54
N SER A 67 -26.79 -2.43 13.53
CA SER A 67 -26.86 -1.18 14.27
C SER A 67 -26.59 0.07 13.45
N GLY A 68 -25.93 -0.08 12.31
CA GLY A 68 -25.56 1.00 11.39
C GLY A 68 -24.54 0.52 10.35
N LYS A 69 -24.08 1.44 9.50
CA LYS A 69 -23.10 1.14 8.44
C LYS A 69 -21.75 0.69 8.98
N ASP A 70 -21.36 1.15 10.17
CA ASP A 70 -20.10 0.77 10.81
C ASP A 70 -20.08 -0.73 11.15
N GLU A 71 -21.19 -1.29 11.64
CA GLU A 71 -21.30 -2.73 11.91
C GLU A 71 -21.28 -3.56 10.61
N ILE A 72 -21.94 -3.05 9.56
CA ILE A 72 -21.89 -3.69 8.23
C ILE A 72 -20.44 -3.73 7.71
N PHE A 73 -19.71 -2.62 7.86
CA PHE A 73 -18.32 -2.55 7.43
C PHE A 73 -17.39 -3.47 8.24
N LEU A 74 -17.57 -3.55 9.56
CA LEU A 74 -16.83 -4.51 10.39
C LEU A 74 -17.11 -5.96 9.99
N GLU A 75 -18.35 -6.31 9.64
CA GLU A 75 -18.69 -7.64 9.11
C GLU A 75 -18.03 -7.90 7.76
N LEU A 76 -18.04 -6.94 6.84
CA LEU A 76 -17.34 -7.04 5.55
C LEU A 76 -15.82 -7.22 5.72
N LEU A 77 -15.20 -6.52 6.68
CA LEU A 77 -13.79 -6.72 7.03
C LEU A 77 -13.54 -8.13 7.56
N ASP A 78 -14.44 -8.67 8.37
CA ASP A 78 -14.35 -10.03 8.87
C ASP A 78 -14.45 -11.07 7.75
N ASP A 79 -15.37 -10.86 6.81
CA ASP A 79 -15.56 -11.73 5.65
C ASP A 79 -14.35 -11.71 4.72
N CYS A 80 -13.78 -10.53 4.49
CA CYS A 80 -12.53 -10.37 3.75
C CYS A 80 -11.37 -11.09 4.45
N GLY A 81 -11.16 -10.83 5.74
CA GLY A 81 -10.12 -11.50 6.52
C GLY A 81 -10.31 -13.03 6.57
N ASN A 82 -11.56 -13.51 6.62
CA ASN A 82 -11.86 -14.95 6.57
C ASN A 82 -11.54 -15.55 5.19
N ALA A 83 -11.82 -14.82 4.10
CA ALA A 83 -11.46 -15.23 2.75
C ALA A 83 -9.94 -15.33 2.59
N MET A 84 -9.22 -14.31 3.04
CA MET A 84 -7.75 -14.30 3.10
C MET A 84 -7.18 -15.50 3.87
N MET A 85 -7.71 -15.76 5.06
CA MET A 85 -7.29 -16.91 5.86
C MET A 85 -7.57 -18.27 5.19
N ARG A 86 -8.63 -18.38 4.39
CA ARG A 86 -8.88 -19.60 3.59
C ARG A 86 -7.83 -19.81 2.51
N VAL A 87 -7.41 -18.74 1.83
CA VAL A 87 -6.37 -18.80 0.79
C VAL A 87 -5.04 -19.26 1.39
N VAL A 88 -4.56 -18.60 2.44
CA VAL A 88 -3.26 -18.94 3.06
C VAL A 88 -3.25 -20.33 3.70
N ARG A 89 -4.39 -20.83 4.21
CA ARG A 89 -4.47 -22.20 4.74
C ARG A 89 -4.29 -23.28 3.68
N ARG A 90 -4.57 -22.95 2.42
CA ARG A 90 -4.53 -23.86 1.28
C ARG A 90 -3.24 -23.74 0.47
N ILE A 91 -2.33 -22.83 0.81
CA ILE A 91 -1.03 -22.75 0.17
C ILE A 91 -0.31 -24.09 0.32
N GLY A 92 0.09 -24.67 -0.81
CA GLY A 92 0.86 -25.90 -0.86
C GLY A 92 2.28 -25.72 -0.31
N PRO A 93 3.10 -26.78 -0.32
CA PRO A 93 4.52 -26.66 -0.02
C PRO A 93 5.19 -25.64 -0.95
N LEU A 94 5.98 -24.74 -0.37
CA LEU A 94 6.86 -23.87 -1.14
C LEU A 94 8.24 -24.54 -1.26
N GLY A 95 9.00 -24.22 -2.29
CA GLY A 95 10.31 -24.80 -2.55
C GLY A 95 10.91 -24.22 -3.82
N SER A 96 12.16 -24.57 -4.09
CA SER A 96 12.91 -24.15 -5.29
C SER A 96 12.55 -24.93 -6.56
N ASP A 97 11.58 -25.84 -6.50
CA ASP A 97 11.13 -26.65 -7.64
C ASP A 97 9.88 -26.09 -8.31
N ALA A 98 9.48 -26.69 -9.44
CA ALA A 98 8.30 -26.27 -10.21
C ALA A 98 7.01 -26.35 -9.37
N VAL A 99 6.89 -27.31 -8.45
CA VAL A 99 5.71 -27.44 -7.58
C VAL A 99 5.63 -26.27 -6.60
N GLY A 100 6.76 -25.86 -6.02
CA GLY A 100 6.84 -24.68 -5.18
C GLY A 100 6.45 -23.40 -5.91
N VAL A 101 6.95 -23.24 -7.14
CA VAL A 101 6.62 -22.11 -8.03
C VAL A 101 5.12 -22.07 -8.33
N ASP A 102 4.53 -23.20 -8.72
CA ASP A 102 3.09 -23.30 -9.04
C ASP A 102 2.22 -22.99 -7.80
N ASN A 103 2.62 -23.46 -6.61
CA ASN A 103 1.92 -23.15 -5.37
C ASN A 103 1.98 -21.67 -5.00
N LEU A 104 3.12 -21.01 -5.26
CA LEU A 104 3.29 -19.57 -5.06
C LEU A 104 2.44 -18.77 -6.05
N ASN A 105 2.47 -19.12 -7.34
CA ASN A 105 1.65 -18.48 -8.37
C ASN A 105 0.15 -18.64 -8.07
N TRP A 106 -0.27 -19.84 -7.67
CA TRP A 106 -1.65 -20.11 -7.25
C TRP A 106 -2.06 -19.22 -6.07
N TRP A 107 -1.21 -19.09 -5.04
CA TRP A 107 -1.50 -18.21 -3.90
C TRP A 107 -1.67 -16.76 -4.33
N LEU A 108 -0.80 -16.24 -5.21
CA LEU A 108 -0.91 -14.89 -5.74
C LEU A 108 -2.20 -14.67 -6.55
N GLY A 109 -2.60 -15.67 -7.36
CA GLY A 109 -3.84 -15.64 -8.12
C GLY A 109 -5.10 -15.62 -7.24
N GLU A 110 -5.16 -16.49 -6.23
CA GLU A 110 -6.27 -16.52 -5.27
C GLU A 110 -6.33 -15.26 -4.42
N TRP A 111 -5.16 -14.72 -4.03
CA TRP A 111 -5.07 -13.45 -3.31
C TRP A 111 -5.68 -12.32 -4.13
N ARG A 112 -5.33 -12.23 -5.42
CA ARG A 112 -5.91 -11.28 -6.36
C ARG A 112 -7.43 -11.43 -6.47
N TRP A 113 -7.95 -12.66 -6.53
CA TRP A 113 -9.41 -12.87 -6.56
C TRP A 113 -10.11 -12.33 -5.30
N VAL A 114 -9.51 -12.54 -4.12
CA VAL A 114 -10.03 -11.96 -2.87
C VAL A 114 -9.95 -10.43 -2.92
N PHE A 115 -8.86 -9.87 -3.45
CA PHE A 115 -8.71 -8.43 -3.65
C PHE A 115 -9.81 -7.86 -4.53
N GLU A 116 -10.01 -8.40 -5.73
CA GLU A 116 -11.03 -7.92 -6.68
C GLU A 116 -12.44 -7.97 -6.06
N LYS A 117 -12.76 -9.00 -5.27
CA LYS A 117 -14.04 -9.08 -4.57
C LYS A 117 -14.22 -8.00 -3.49
N TYR A 118 -13.16 -7.67 -2.75
CA TYR A 118 -13.21 -6.79 -1.59
C TYR A 118 -12.45 -5.48 -1.80
N GLU A 119 -12.25 -5.08 -3.06
CA GLU A 119 -11.40 -3.96 -3.48
C GLU A 119 -11.67 -2.70 -2.65
N THR A 120 -12.95 -2.34 -2.52
CA THR A 120 -13.43 -1.20 -1.74
C THR A 120 -12.90 -1.19 -0.31
N LEU A 121 -12.79 -2.35 0.35
CA LEU A 121 -12.28 -2.42 1.71
C LEU A 121 -10.80 -2.06 1.75
N PHE A 122 -10.01 -2.49 0.76
CA PHE A 122 -8.58 -2.18 0.70
C PHE A 122 -8.32 -0.68 0.46
N PHE A 123 -9.14 -0.01 -0.34
CA PHE A 123 -9.03 1.44 -0.57
C PHE A 123 -9.56 2.28 0.60
N GLN A 124 -10.73 1.94 1.15
CA GLN A 124 -11.36 2.72 2.22
C GLN A 124 -10.73 2.47 3.60
N TRP A 125 -10.02 1.35 3.76
CA TRP A 125 -9.41 0.96 5.04
C TRP A 125 -8.49 2.02 5.61
N THR A 126 -7.61 2.63 4.80
CA THR A 126 -6.66 3.65 5.29
C THR A 126 -7.38 4.81 5.98
N ALA A 127 -8.47 5.29 5.39
CA ALA A 127 -9.27 6.37 5.94
C ALA A 127 -10.05 5.97 7.20
N ILE A 128 -10.52 4.72 7.28
CA ILE A 128 -11.34 4.21 8.39
C ILE A 128 -10.48 3.76 9.57
N ALA A 129 -9.35 3.10 9.34
CA ALA A 129 -8.40 2.68 10.39
C ALA A 129 -7.83 3.88 11.16
N ALA A 130 -7.69 5.03 10.49
CA ALA A 130 -7.32 6.30 11.11
C ALA A 130 -8.44 6.92 11.98
N ALA A 131 -9.69 6.44 11.85
CA ALA A 131 -10.86 6.96 12.56
C ALA A 131 -11.39 6.00 13.65
N ASP A 132 -11.26 4.68 13.50
CA ASP A 132 -11.79 3.67 14.43
C ASP A 132 -10.69 2.76 15.02
N VAL A 133 -10.47 2.88 16.34
CA VAL A 133 -9.51 2.09 17.11
C VAL A 133 -9.84 0.60 17.13
N ARG A 134 -11.13 0.23 17.18
CA ARG A 134 -11.57 -1.17 17.26
C ARG A 134 -11.36 -1.89 15.93
N ALA A 135 -11.71 -1.22 14.83
CA ALA A 135 -11.45 -1.74 13.50
C ALA A 135 -9.95 -2.02 13.32
N ARG A 136 -9.10 -1.02 13.67
CA ARG A 136 -7.65 -1.11 13.60
C ARG A 136 -7.07 -2.29 14.39
N HIS A 137 -7.47 -2.48 15.65
CA HIS A 137 -6.99 -3.59 16.48
C HIS A 137 -7.35 -4.95 15.87
N ARG A 138 -8.61 -5.12 15.46
CA ARG A 138 -9.12 -6.37 14.87
C ARG A 138 -8.39 -6.75 13.58
N PHE A 139 -8.07 -5.77 12.74
CA PHE A 139 -7.27 -6.00 11.53
C PHE A 139 -5.83 -6.39 11.86
N GLN A 140 -5.19 -5.69 12.82
CA GLN A 140 -3.82 -5.99 13.23
C GLN A 140 -3.66 -7.41 13.77
N GLU A 141 -4.60 -7.88 14.60
CA GLU A 141 -4.60 -9.25 15.11
C GLU A 141 -4.73 -10.27 13.97
N ARG A 142 -5.67 -10.06 13.05
CA ARG A 142 -5.86 -10.96 11.90
C ARG A 142 -4.66 -10.97 10.96
N LEU A 143 -4.06 -9.81 10.69
CA LEU A 143 -2.88 -9.70 9.83
C LEU A 143 -1.68 -10.43 10.45
N ARG A 144 -1.52 -10.35 11.78
CA ARG A 144 -0.51 -11.13 12.50
C ARG A 144 -0.72 -12.63 12.29
N SER A 145 -1.93 -13.14 12.57
CA SER A 145 -2.24 -14.56 12.34
C SER A 145 -2.06 -15.00 10.88
N TYR A 146 -2.29 -14.09 9.93
CA TYR A 146 -2.04 -14.34 8.52
C TYR A 146 -0.54 -14.47 8.21
N HIS A 147 0.29 -13.55 8.73
CA HIS A 147 1.75 -13.62 8.58
C HIS A 147 2.34 -14.84 9.27
N ASP A 148 1.91 -15.16 10.50
CA ASP A 148 2.37 -16.35 11.24
C ASP A 148 2.14 -17.62 10.42
N ARG A 149 0.99 -17.71 9.74
CA ARG A 149 0.67 -18.87 8.91
C ARG A 149 1.58 -19.00 7.67
N ILE A 150 1.93 -17.89 7.02
CA ILE A 150 2.90 -17.91 5.93
C ILE A 150 4.28 -18.27 6.49
N ALA A 151 4.67 -17.71 7.63
CA ALA A 151 5.95 -17.99 8.26
C ALA A 151 6.09 -19.47 8.64
N GLU A 152 5.06 -20.13 9.20
CA GLU A 152 5.03 -21.58 9.45
C GLU A 152 5.29 -22.40 8.18
N ARG A 153 4.68 -21.99 7.06
CA ARG A 153 4.90 -22.64 5.77
C ARG A 153 6.34 -22.46 5.31
N LEU A 154 6.89 -21.26 5.43
CA LEU A 154 8.27 -20.94 5.04
C LEU A 154 9.31 -21.65 5.89
N VAL A 155 9.06 -21.82 7.20
CA VAL A 155 9.88 -22.68 8.09
C VAL A 155 9.92 -24.11 7.56
N SER A 156 8.77 -24.65 7.19
CA SER A 156 8.66 -26.01 6.66
C SER A 156 9.37 -26.17 5.30
N SER A 157 9.51 -25.08 4.55
CA SER A 157 10.20 -25.03 3.26
C SER A 157 11.71 -24.74 3.37
N GLY A 158 12.23 -24.49 4.58
CA GLY A 158 13.66 -24.34 4.81
C GLY A 158 14.30 -23.13 4.16
N ILE A 159 13.60 -21.98 4.09
CA ILE A 159 14.20 -20.76 3.52
C ILE A 159 15.43 -20.30 4.32
N GLU A 160 16.42 -19.75 3.61
CA GLU A 160 17.66 -19.24 4.21
C GLU A 160 17.85 -17.73 3.93
N GLY A 161 18.67 -17.07 4.75
CA GLY A 161 19.12 -15.68 4.57
C GLY A 161 18.11 -14.59 4.94
N VAL A 162 16.84 -14.91 5.17
CA VAL A 162 15.79 -14.01 5.69
C VAL A 162 14.93 -14.78 6.68
N THR A 163 14.48 -14.15 7.76
CA THR A 163 13.60 -14.82 8.72
C THR A 163 12.23 -15.10 8.10
N PRO A 164 11.58 -16.23 8.41
CA PRO A 164 10.24 -16.58 7.88
C PRO A 164 9.18 -15.49 8.08
N LEU A 165 9.19 -14.81 9.23
CA LEU A 165 8.27 -13.71 9.49
C LEU A 165 8.54 -12.50 8.58
N VAL A 166 9.80 -12.11 8.38
CA VAL A 166 10.16 -11.00 7.48
C VAL A 166 9.74 -11.33 6.05
N ALA A 167 10.02 -12.55 5.59
CA ALA A 167 9.62 -13.01 4.26
C ALA A 167 8.09 -13.01 4.09
N ALA A 168 7.33 -13.47 5.10
CA ALA A 168 5.87 -13.42 5.09
C ALA A 168 5.30 -12.00 4.98
N VAL A 169 5.92 -11.03 5.68
CA VAL A 169 5.55 -9.61 5.58
C VAL A 169 5.84 -9.08 4.17
N VAL A 170 7.03 -9.35 3.63
CA VAL A 170 7.39 -8.93 2.26
C VAL A 170 6.43 -9.49 1.22
N MET A 171 6.12 -10.80 1.29
CA MET A 171 5.14 -11.44 0.41
C MET A 171 3.78 -10.74 0.47
N THR A 172 3.29 -10.46 1.68
CA THR A 172 1.97 -9.86 1.89
C THR A 172 1.92 -8.40 1.45
N VAL A 173 2.97 -7.62 1.73
CA VAL A 173 3.11 -6.23 1.27
C VAL A 173 3.11 -6.19 -0.25
N LEU A 174 3.92 -7.01 -0.91
CA LEU A 174 4.07 -6.98 -2.36
C LEU A 174 2.79 -7.37 -3.09
N VAL A 175 2.16 -8.49 -2.72
CA VAL A 175 0.91 -8.91 -3.37
C VAL A 175 -0.19 -7.87 -3.17
N HIS A 176 -0.29 -7.28 -1.97
CA HIS A 176 -1.28 -6.26 -1.69
C HIS A 176 -1.06 -4.97 -2.48
N ARG A 177 0.18 -4.46 -2.46
CA ARG A 177 0.51 -3.19 -3.07
C ARG A 177 0.54 -3.26 -4.58
N LEU A 178 1.02 -4.36 -5.15
CA LEU A 178 0.99 -4.53 -6.59
C LEU A 178 -0.46 -4.55 -7.08
N ASN A 179 -1.38 -5.28 -6.42
CA ASN A 179 -2.79 -5.28 -6.79
C ASN A 179 -3.42 -3.86 -6.74
N LEU A 180 -3.15 -3.06 -5.70
CA LEU A 180 -3.61 -1.67 -5.63
C LEU A 180 -3.07 -0.83 -6.80
N LEU A 181 -1.78 -0.97 -7.12
CA LEU A 181 -1.17 -0.26 -8.24
C LEU A 181 -1.80 -0.67 -9.58
N MET A 182 -2.08 -1.97 -9.78
CA MET A 182 -2.71 -2.48 -10.99
C MET A 182 -4.14 -1.96 -11.21
N HIS A 183 -4.85 -1.57 -10.15
CA HIS A 183 -6.19 -0.96 -10.22
C HIS A 183 -6.12 0.57 -10.33
N SER A 184 -4.93 1.14 -10.42
CA SER A 184 -4.69 2.57 -10.49
C SER A 184 -4.08 2.99 -11.82
N GLN A 185 -4.10 4.29 -12.09
CA GLN A 185 -3.38 4.86 -13.23
C GLN A 185 -1.84 4.70 -13.15
N PHE A 186 -1.30 4.36 -11.98
CA PHE A 186 0.14 4.26 -11.73
C PHE A 186 0.74 2.91 -12.14
N ALA A 187 -0.05 2.01 -12.74
CA ALA A 187 0.44 0.83 -13.44
C ALA A 187 0.71 1.07 -14.93
N TYR A 188 0.54 2.31 -15.43
CA TYR A 188 0.91 2.69 -16.80
C TYR A 188 0.27 1.82 -17.90
N GLY A 189 -0.95 1.34 -17.65
CA GLY A 189 -1.69 0.47 -18.58
C GLY A 189 -1.19 -0.98 -18.64
N ARG A 190 -0.33 -1.40 -17.72
CA ARG A 190 0.08 -2.82 -17.60
C ARG A 190 -1.09 -3.68 -17.15
N GLU A 191 -1.09 -4.92 -17.61
CA GLU A 191 -2.11 -5.90 -17.26
C GLU A 191 -1.76 -6.64 -15.97
N ALA A 192 -2.78 -7.02 -15.20
CA ALA A 192 -2.60 -7.65 -13.90
C ALA A 192 -2.01 -9.06 -13.98
N THR A 193 -2.27 -9.82 -15.05
CA THR A 193 -1.74 -11.20 -15.17
C THR A 193 -0.22 -11.23 -15.34
N PRO A 194 0.38 -10.48 -16.30
CA PRO A 194 1.85 -10.35 -16.37
C PRO A 194 2.49 -9.81 -15.09
N ALA A 195 1.80 -8.92 -14.36
CA ALA A 195 2.30 -8.41 -13.08
C ALA A 195 2.34 -9.49 -11.98
N ILE A 196 1.34 -10.38 -11.92
CA ILE A 196 1.33 -11.52 -11.00
C ILE A 196 2.42 -12.54 -11.36
N ASP A 197 2.63 -12.80 -12.64
CA ASP A 197 3.69 -13.69 -13.10
C ASP A 197 5.08 -13.13 -12.74
N ALA A 198 5.30 -11.84 -13.01
CA ALA A 198 6.52 -11.12 -12.61
C ALA A 198 6.75 -11.17 -11.09
N LEU A 199 5.69 -10.94 -10.30
CA LEU A 199 5.77 -11.02 -8.84
C LEU A 199 6.03 -12.45 -8.36
N THR A 200 5.50 -13.47 -9.06
CA THR A 200 5.80 -14.88 -8.78
C THR A 200 7.29 -15.12 -8.90
N VAL A 201 7.90 -14.74 -10.03
CA VAL A 201 9.34 -14.92 -10.25
C VAL A 201 10.16 -14.16 -9.22
N PHE A 202 9.80 -12.89 -8.96
CA PHE A 202 10.47 -12.06 -7.98
C PHE A 202 10.45 -12.70 -6.58
N LEU A 203 9.26 -13.09 -6.09
CA LEU A 203 9.11 -13.72 -4.79
C LEU A 203 9.77 -15.10 -4.73
N GLN A 204 9.73 -15.86 -5.83
CA GLN A 204 10.39 -17.15 -5.91
C GLN A 204 11.90 -17.00 -5.74
N LEU A 205 12.53 -16.08 -6.46
CA LEU A 205 13.97 -15.84 -6.37
C LEU A 205 14.35 -15.15 -5.05
N PHE A 206 13.46 -14.32 -4.50
CA PHE A 206 13.61 -13.78 -3.16
C PHE A 206 13.61 -14.89 -2.09
N LEU A 207 12.70 -15.86 -2.15
CA LEU A 207 12.63 -16.93 -1.15
C LEU A 207 13.69 -18.02 -1.38
N PHE A 208 13.93 -18.37 -2.65
CA PHE A 208 14.75 -19.49 -3.10
C PHE A 208 15.69 -19.05 -4.24
N PRO A 209 16.79 -18.33 -3.94
CA PRO A 209 17.72 -17.84 -4.96
C PRO A 209 18.34 -18.95 -5.79
N GLU A 210 18.31 -20.20 -5.38
CA GLU A 210 18.83 -21.35 -6.10
C GLU A 210 17.85 -21.95 -7.13
N THR A 211 16.61 -21.42 -7.21
CA THR A 211 15.56 -21.92 -8.12
C THR A 211 16.09 -22.04 -9.57
N PRO A 212 16.02 -23.24 -10.19
CA PRO A 212 16.52 -23.44 -11.54
C PRO A 212 15.58 -22.81 -12.57
N HIS A 213 16.12 -22.40 -13.71
CA HIS A 213 15.35 -21.72 -14.77
C HIS A 213 14.19 -22.58 -15.30
N GLU A 214 14.33 -23.91 -15.30
CA GLU A 214 13.29 -24.85 -15.73
C GLU A 214 12.06 -24.83 -14.82
N ALA A 215 12.23 -24.58 -13.51
CA ALA A 215 11.13 -24.44 -12.57
C ALA A 215 10.31 -23.17 -12.82
N LEU A 216 10.93 -22.13 -13.39
CA LEU A 216 10.30 -20.86 -13.75
C LEU A 216 9.74 -20.86 -15.18
N ALA A 217 9.99 -21.92 -15.97
CA ALA A 217 9.57 -21.97 -17.37
C ALA A 217 8.04 -22.14 -17.54
N SER A 218 7.33 -22.57 -16.50
CA SER A 218 5.86 -22.65 -16.49
C SER A 218 5.19 -21.28 -16.37
N ILE A 219 5.92 -20.26 -15.92
CA ILE A 219 5.41 -18.91 -15.75
C ILE A 219 5.37 -18.22 -17.13
N GLY A 220 4.20 -17.67 -17.50
CA GLY A 220 3.89 -17.13 -18.82
C GLY A 220 4.60 -15.82 -19.18
N ILE A 221 5.78 -15.54 -18.62
CA ILE A 221 6.57 -14.36 -18.97
C ILE A 221 7.30 -14.67 -20.28
N THR A 222 6.78 -14.10 -21.36
CA THR A 222 7.46 -14.16 -22.64
C THR A 222 8.71 -13.27 -22.57
N PRO A 223 9.92 -13.77 -22.89
CA PRO A 223 11.09 -12.91 -23.02
C PRO A 223 10.75 -11.84 -24.06
N SER A 224 10.85 -10.57 -23.70
CA SER A 224 10.59 -9.46 -24.61
C SER A 224 11.67 -9.44 -25.71
N VAL A 225 11.50 -10.25 -26.76
CA VAL A 225 12.43 -10.30 -27.91
C VAL A 225 12.41 -8.98 -28.69
N GLU A 226 11.38 -8.14 -28.51
CA GLU A 226 11.22 -6.86 -29.21
C GLU A 226 10.61 -5.79 -28.31
N ALA A 227 11.11 -5.63 -27.09
CA ALA A 227 10.85 -4.40 -26.37
C ALA A 227 11.67 -3.28 -27.04
N SER A 228 11.05 -2.61 -28.01
CA SER A 228 11.53 -1.33 -28.55
C SER A 228 12.04 -0.44 -27.41
N ALA A 229 13.11 0.34 -27.64
CA ALA A 229 13.63 1.30 -26.67
C ALA A 229 12.55 2.24 -26.07
N ASP A 230 11.39 2.37 -26.73
CA ASP A 230 10.22 3.12 -26.24
C ASP A 230 9.31 2.34 -25.26
N SER A 231 9.32 1.01 -25.27
CA SER A 231 8.48 0.17 -24.39
C SER A 231 9.03 0.00 -22.96
N HIS A 232 10.33 0.28 -22.78
CA HIS A 232 11.06 0.24 -21.51
C HIS A 232 11.00 1.55 -20.71
N ARG A 233 10.46 2.61 -21.32
CA ARG A 233 10.33 3.91 -20.68
C ARG A 233 8.96 4.00 -20.03
N ALA A 234 8.90 4.43 -18.76
CA ALA A 234 7.65 4.94 -18.21
C ALA A 234 7.05 5.91 -19.26
N PRO A 235 5.77 5.78 -19.64
CA PRO A 235 5.22 6.55 -20.74
C PRO A 235 5.47 8.02 -20.48
N LYS A 236 6.13 8.71 -21.43
CA LYS A 236 6.24 10.18 -21.42
C LYS A 236 4.82 10.73 -21.44
N ARG A 237 4.27 11.07 -20.29
CA ARG A 237 3.02 11.84 -20.26
C ARG A 237 3.32 13.21 -20.85
N SER A 238 2.40 13.71 -21.67
CA SER A 238 2.43 15.08 -22.15
C SER A 238 2.57 16.01 -20.95
N SER A 239 3.54 16.93 -20.99
CA SER A 239 3.70 17.95 -19.96
C SER A 239 2.33 18.57 -19.64
N PRO A 240 2.00 18.80 -18.35
CA PRO A 240 0.71 19.35 -17.95
C PRO A 240 0.34 20.57 -18.81
N SER A 241 -0.89 20.60 -19.31
CA SER A 241 -1.39 21.68 -20.19
C SER A 241 -1.35 23.05 -19.51
N GLN A 242 -1.36 23.07 -18.18
CA GLN A 242 -1.10 24.25 -17.34
C GLN A 242 0.03 23.91 -16.36
N GLN A 243 1.08 24.73 -16.36
CA GLN A 243 2.16 24.61 -15.39
C GLN A 243 1.67 25.07 -14.02
N LEU A 244 1.96 24.28 -12.99
CA LEU A 244 1.86 24.78 -11.62
C LEU A 244 2.91 25.86 -11.43
N ALA A 245 2.52 26.98 -10.82
CA ALA A 245 3.47 28.02 -10.44
C ALA A 245 4.57 27.39 -9.58
N SER A 246 5.81 27.55 -10.00
CA SER A 246 6.95 27.03 -9.27
C SER A 246 7.10 27.75 -7.93
N PHE A 247 7.87 27.16 -7.02
CA PHE A 247 8.27 27.87 -5.82
C PHE A 247 8.97 29.20 -6.16
N ASP A 248 9.84 29.19 -7.17
CA ASP A 248 10.58 30.37 -7.63
C ASP A 248 9.65 31.47 -8.13
N ASP A 249 8.63 31.14 -8.92
CA ASP A 249 7.62 32.11 -9.38
C ASP A 249 6.86 32.75 -8.20
N ARG A 250 6.56 31.95 -7.16
CA ARG A 250 5.82 32.44 -5.98
C ARG A 250 6.67 33.38 -5.13
N VAL A 251 7.98 33.18 -5.09
CA VAL A 251 8.89 33.96 -4.26
C VAL A 251 9.62 35.06 -5.02
N GLU A 252 9.38 35.18 -6.32
CA GLU A 252 9.96 36.22 -7.16
C GLU A 252 9.65 37.63 -6.60
N GLY A 253 10.69 38.45 -6.48
CA GLY A 253 10.56 39.82 -5.94
C GLY A 253 10.29 39.91 -4.43
N LEU A 254 10.16 38.79 -3.71
CA LEU A 254 9.97 38.78 -2.27
C LEU A 254 11.29 39.03 -1.51
N SER A 255 11.20 39.72 -0.37
CA SER A 255 12.33 39.82 0.57
C SER A 255 12.73 38.45 1.10
N LYS A 256 14.00 38.24 1.49
CA LYS A 256 14.49 36.99 2.11
C LYS A 256 13.61 36.50 3.28
N ARG A 257 13.09 37.43 4.10
CA ARG A 257 12.18 37.11 5.21
C ARG A 257 10.85 36.54 4.72
N ALA A 258 10.31 37.11 3.65
CA ALA A 258 9.07 36.65 3.03
C ALA A 258 9.26 35.27 2.38
N VAL A 259 10.37 35.03 1.67
CA VAL A 259 10.74 33.70 1.14
C VAL A 259 10.74 32.65 2.26
N LYS A 260 11.46 32.91 3.36
CA LYS A 260 11.50 32.01 4.52
C LYS A 260 10.12 31.76 5.14
N THR A 261 9.22 32.75 5.09
CA THR A 261 7.84 32.59 5.57
C THR A 261 7.05 31.63 4.67
N VAL A 262 7.20 31.75 3.35
CA VAL A 262 6.59 30.82 2.38
C VAL A 262 7.11 29.40 2.58
N GLU A 263 8.43 29.21 2.73
CA GLU A 263 9.04 27.90 3.03
C GLU A 263 8.46 27.28 4.31
N THR A 264 8.33 28.09 5.37
CA THR A 264 7.79 27.64 6.66
C THR A 264 6.34 27.20 6.53
N LEU A 265 5.53 27.93 5.76
CA LEU A 265 4.14 27.58 5.51
C LEU A 265 4.01 26.27 4.73
N ILE A 266 4.80 26.09 3.66
CA ILE A 266 4.78 24.83 2.88
C ILE A 266 5.24 23.66 3.74
N ALA A 267 6.36 23.80 4.46
CA ALA A 267 6.86 22.75 5.36
C ALA A 267 5.84 22.38 6.45
N SER A 268 5.16 23.38 7.02
CA SER A 268 4.09 23.15 8.00
C SER A 268 2.90 22.43 7.37
N GLY A 269 2.53 22.81 6.14
CA GLY A 269 1.49 22.13 5.37
C GLY A 269 1.82 20.67 5.09
N LEU A 270 3.03 20.37 4.61
CA LEU A 270 3.52 18.99 4.41
C LEU A 270 3.45 18.16 5.69
N ASN A 271 3.91 18.71 6.81
CA ASN A 271 3.84 18.05 8.11
C ASN A 271 2.40 17.75 8.54
N GLN A 272 1.46 18.68 8.31
CA GLN A 272 0.06 18.45 8.61
C GLN A 272 -0.56 17.41 7.68
N PHE A 273 -0.31 17.48 6.36
CA PHE A 273 -0.83 16.48 5.42
C PHE A 273 -0.33 15.09 5.77
N ARG A 274 0.94 14.93 6.14
CA ARG A 274 1.48 13.67 6.63
C ARG A 274 0.80 13.18 7.92
N ALA A 275 0.59 14.07 8.89
CA ALA A 275 0.10 13.68 10.20
C ALA A 275 -1.37 13.24 10.22
N ARG A 276 -2.21 13.87 9.39
CA ARG A 276 -3.68 13.69 9.45
C ARG A 276 -4.35 13.50 8.08
N GLY A 277 -3.61 13.53 6.99
CA GLY A 277 -4.11 13.50 5.62
C GLY A 277 -4.57 14.88 5.12
N TYR A 278 -4.56 15.07 3.80
CA TYR A 278 -4.95 16.33 3.15
C TYR A 278 -6.40 16.73 3.47
N ARG A 279 -7.37 15.82 3.34
CA ARG A 279 -8.80 16.12 3.55
C ARG A 279 -9.09 16.66 4.96
N ARG A 280 -8.45 16.09 5.99
CA ARG A 280 -8.68 16.44 7.41
C ARG A 280 -7.84 17.62 7.90
N THR A 281 -6.91 18.11 7.09
CA THR A 281 -6.12 19.31 7.41
C THR A 281 -6.92 20.57 7.10
N SER A 282 -6.99 21.51 8.04
CA SER A 282 -7.53 22.86 7.85
C SER A 282 -6.41 23.89 7.65
N VAL A 283 -6.75 25.07 7.15
CA VAL A 283 -5.80 26.19 7.05
C VAL A 283 -5.33 26.64 8.44
N ASP A 284 -6.21 26.59 9.45
CA ASP A 284 -5.88 26.97 10.82
C ASP A 284 -4.85 26.03 11.45
N ASP A 285 -4.91 24.73 11.15
CA ASP A 285 -3.90 23.76 11.59
C ASP A 285 -2.50 24.12 11.05
N ILE A 286 -2.44 24.59 9.80
CA ILE A 286 -1.18 24.98 9.14
C ILE A 286 -0.65 26.28 9.74
N ILE A 287 -1.53 27.27 9.98
CA ILE A 287 -1.19 28.55 10.61
C ILE A 287 -0.63 28.32 12.00
N GLU A 288 -1.28 27.49 12.81
CA GLU A 288 -0.86 27.15 14.16
C GLU A 288 0.51 26.45 14.14
N ALA A 289 0.67 25.44 13.27
CA ALA A 289 1.94 24.71 13.14
C ALA A 289 3.10 25.60 12.65
N ALA A 290 2.81 26.57 11.76
CA ALA A 290 3.80 27.52 11.27
C ALA A 290 4.11 28.64 12.28
N GLY A 291 3.31 28.82 13.33
CA GLY A 291 3.47 29.89 14.31
C GLY A 291 3.31 31.30 13.71
N VAL A 292 2.44 31.45 12.71
CA VAL A 292 2.19 32.74 12.03
C VAL A 292 0.79 33.27 12.31
N ALA A 293 0.56 34.56 12.04
CA ALA A 293 -0.79 35.13 12.09
C ALA A 293 -1.61 34.70 10.86
N ARG A 294 -2.94 34.60 11.01
CA ARG A 294 -3.85 34.23 9.91
C ARG A 294 -3.68 35.10 8.65
N GLY A 295 -3.55 36.41 8.81
CA GLY A 295 -3.31 37.33 7.69
C GLY A 295 -2.00 37.07 6.95
N THR A 296 -1.00 36.47 7.60
CA THR A 296 0.26 36.08 6.97
C THR A 296 0.07 34.93 6.00
N PHE A 297 -0.76 33.93 6.33
CA PHE A 297 -1.09 32.85 5.40
C PHE A 297 -1.75 33.40 4.14
N TYR A 298 -2.84 34.16 4.31
CA TYR A 298 -3.63 34.69 3.20
C TYR A 298 -2.90 35.74 2.35
N LYS A 299 -1.77 36.25 2.83
CA LYS A 299 -0.86 37.07 2.03
C LYS A 299 -0.15 36.25 0.94
N TYR A 300 0.13 34.97 1.19
CA TYR A 300 0.94 34.11 0.32
C TYR A 300 0.16 32.97 -0.33
N PHE A 301 -0.95 32.53 0.27
CA PHE A 301 -1.78 31.43 -0.22
C PHE A 301 -3.26 31.79 -0.13
N SER A 302 -4.03 31.54 -1.19
CA SER A 302 -5.48 31.81 -1.16
C SER A 302 -6.24 30.85 -0.25
N ASP A 303 -5.83 29.58 -0.25
CA ASP A 303 -6.47 28.50 0.49
C ASP A 303 -5.51 27.29 0.63
N LYS A 304 -6.04 26.18 1.16
CA LYS A 304 -5.30 24.93 1.34
C LYS A 304 -4.91 24.26 0.01
N ALA A 305 -5.73 24.40 -1.04
CA ALA A 305 -5.48 23.80 -2.34
C ALA A 305 -4.34 24.53 -3.08
N ASP A 306 -4.26 25.86 -2.95
CA ASP A 306 -3.12 26.65 -3.43
C ASP A 306 -1.81 26.27 -2.72
N LEU A 307 -1.87 26.00 -1.41
CA LEU A 307 -0.70 25.46 -0.70
C LEU A 307 -0.33 24.05 -1.18
N LEU A 308 -1.31 23.17 -1.41
CA LEU A 308 -1.05 21.83 -1.96
C LEU A 308 -0.42 21.91 -3.36
N ALA A 309 -0.82 22.87 -4.19
CA ALA A 309 -0.22 23.12 -5.49
C ALA A 309 1.26 23.51 -5.38
N ALA A 310 1.60 24.44 -4.48
CA ALA A 310 2.99 24.81 -4.21
C ALA A 310 3.81 23.64 -3.63
N ALA A 311 3.23 22.88 -2.69
CA ALA A 311 3.85 21.68 -2.14
C ALA A 311 4.08 20.60 -3.21
N THR A 312 3.16 20.47 -4.17
CA THR A 312 3.27 19.52 -5.29
C THR A 312 4.40 19.93 -6.24
N ALA A 313 4.50 21.22 -6.59
CA ALA A 313 5.62 21.71 -7.39
C ALA A 313 6.98 21.48 -6.69
N GLN A 314 7.07 21.72 -5.38
CA GLN A 314 8.27 21.41 -4.60
C GLN A 314 8.58 19.91 -4.58
N THR A 315 7.55 19.06 -4.41
CA THR A 315 7.72 17.61 -4.39
C THR A 315 8.18 17.09 -5.75
N HIS A 316 7.68 17.65 -6.84
CA HIS A 316 8.10 17.32 -8.20
C HIS A 316 9.58 17.62 -8.43
N LEU A 317 10.07 18.78 -8.00
CA LEU A 317 11.50 19.10 -8.07
C LEU A 317 12.34 18.13 -7.25
N ALA A 318 11.90 17.79 -6.03
CA ALA A 318 12.57 16.80 -5.21
C ALA A 318 12.55 15.39 -5.83
N ALA A 319 11.47 15.00 -6.49
CA ALA A 319 11.35 13.74 -7.23
C ALA A 319 12.33 13.67 -8.41
N SER A 320 12.48 14.77 -9.16
CA SER A 320 13.46 14.88 -10.25
C SER A 320 14.90 14.67 -9.74
N HIS A 321 15.29 15.36 -8.66
CA HIS A 321 16.63 15.17 -8.08
C HIS A 321 16.84 13.74 -7.55
N LEU A 322 15.82 13.16 -6.92
CA LEU A 322 15.89 11.77 -6.46
C LEU A 322 16.02 10.80 -7.65
N ALA A 323 15.28 11.01 -8.73
CA ALA A 323 15.33 10.20 -9.93
C ALA A 323 16.73 10.23 -10.60
N GLU A 324 17.37 11.40 -10.68
CA GLU A 324 18.76 11.52 -11.15
C GLU A 324 19.71 10.68 -10.28
N GLN A 325 19.59 10.81 -8.96
CA GLN A 325 20.40 10.06 -8.00
C GLN A 325 20.18 8.54 -8.07
N ILE A 326 18.97 8.07 -8.34
CA ILE A 326 18.66 6.64 -8.50
C ILE A 326 19.27 6.10 -9.80
N THR A 327 19.18 6.85 -10.89
CA THR A 327 19.60 6.41 -12.23
C THR A 327 21.10 6.07 -12.30
N ASP A 328 21.92 6.75 -11.51
CA ASP A 328 23.37 6.60 -11.52
C ASP A 328 23.88 5.38 -10.72
N VAL A 329 23.06 4.80 -9.85
CA VAL A 329 23.43 3.67 -8.99
C VAL A 329 23.51 2.37 -9.80
N ASP A 330 24.60 1.61 -9.66
CA ASP A 330 24.64 0.20 -10.08
C ASP A 330 24.15 -0.67 -8.92
N PRO A 331 23.03 -1.39 -9.07
CA PRO A 331 22.41 -2.12 -7.96
C PRO A 331 23.25 -3.27 -7.42
N CYS A 332 24.29 -3.73 -8.14
CA CYS A 332 25.11 -4.89 -7.77
C CYS A 332 26.60 -4.56 -7.54
N ASP A 333 27.03 -3.29 -7.65
CA ASP A 333 28.43 -2.91 -7.44
C ASP A 333 28.74 -2.66 -5.95
N SER A 334 27.84 -1.92 -5.27
CA SER A 334 28.00 -1.56 -3.86
C SER A 334 26.68 -1.58 -3.11
N ASN A 335 26.53 -2.53 -2.18
CA ASN A 335 25.39 -2.58 -1.26
C ASN A 335 25.24 -1.28 -0.45
N ALA A 336 26.35 -0.63 -0.09
CA ALA A 336 26.30 0.61 0.69
C ALA A 336 25.70 1.76 -0.13
N GLU A 337 26.07 1.86 -1.41
CA GLU A 337 25.54 2.89 -2.31
C GLU A 337 24.04 2.67 -2.58
N LEU A 338 23.65 1.42 -2.87
CA LEU A 338 22.24 1.07 -3.05
C LEU A 338 21.43 1.34 -1.77
N GLN A 339 21.93 0.97 -0.59
CA GLN A 339 21.27 1.25 0.68
C GLN A 339 21.12 2.75 0.95
N GLU A 340 22.15 3.56 0.66
CA GLU A 340 22.08 5.02 0.80
C GLU A 340 21.08 5.65 -0.18
N CYS A 341 20.99 5.12 -1.39
CA CYS A 341 19.96 5.50 -2.36
C CYS A 341 18.55 5.15 -1.87
N LEU A 342 18.33 3.92 -1.40
CA LEU A 342 17.05 3.47 -0.86
C LEU A 342 16.63 4.23 0.40
N LEU A 343 17.58 4.58 1.28
CA LEU A 343 17.33 5.44 2.44
C LEU A 343 16.78 6.81 2.04
N ARG A 344 17.39 7.46 1.04
CA ARG A 344 16.91 8.74 0.50
C ARG A 344 15.51 8.60 -0.09
N TYR A 345 15.20 7.49 -0.76
CA TYR A 345 13.86 7.25 -1.28
C TYR A 345 12.83 7.01 -0.17
N ILE A 346 13.18 6.26 0.89
CA ILE A 346 12.34 6.10 2.09
C ILE A 346 12.10 7.47 2.76
N GLU A 347 13.13 8.32 2.87
CA GLU A 347 13.00 9.66 3.46
C GLU A 347 12.11 10.58 2.61
N PHE A 348 12.23 10.51 1.29
CA PHE A 348 11.38 11.25 0.35
C PHE A 348 9.91 10.85 0.52
N THR A 349 9.61 9.54 0.48
CA THR A 349 8.23 9.04 0.61
C THR A 349 7.62 9.38 1.96
N ASP A 350 8.40 9.31 3.03
CA ASP A 350 7.98 9.68 4.37
C ASP A 350 7.69 11.19 4.51
N LEU A 351 8.56 12.05 3.95
CA LEU A 351 8.40 13.50 3.98
C LEU A 351 7.18 13.97 3.18
N TYR A 352 6.96 13.38 2.01
CA TYR A 352 5.92 13.79 1.06
C TYR A 352 4.68 12.90 1.05
N SER A 353 4.58 11.93 1.97
CA SER A 353 3.45 10.98 2.10
C SER A 353 2.08 11.64 1.98
N GLY A 354 1.84 12.75 2.69
CA GLY A 354 0.56 13.46 2.62
C GLY A 354 0.22 14.06 1.25
N CYS A 355 1.22 14.40 0.43
CA CYS A 355 1.02 14.81 -0.97
C CYS A 355 0.83 13.60 -1.88
N ILE A 356 1.66 12.57 -1.72
CA ILE A 356 1.58 11.32 -2.49
C ILE A 356 0.20 10.69 -2.31
N ASP A 357 -0.26 10.52 -1.07
CA ASP A 357 -1.61 10.04 -0.74
C ASP A 357 -2.69 10.94 -1.37
N ALA A 358 -2.49 12.26 -1.37
CA ALA A 358 -3.45 13.18 -1.95
C ALA A 358 -3.61 12.98 -3.47
N TRP A 359 -2.53 12.61 -4.17
CA TRP A 359 -2.53 12.28 -5.60
C TRP A 359 -3.05 10.88 -5.88
N GLU A 360 -2.59 9.88 -5.11
CA GLU A 360 -2.95 8.47 -5.30
C GLU A 360 -4.44 8.23 -5.03
N ASP A 361 -4.98 8.84 -3.96
CA ASP A 361 -6.39 8.73 -3.57
C ASP A 361 -7.29 9.79 -4.25
N ALA A 362 -6.74 10.59 -5.17
CA ALA A 362 -7.43 11.69 -5.85
C ALA A 362 -8.28 12.56 -4.89
N THR A 363 -7.66 13.01 -3.79
CA THR A 363 -8.37 13.73 -2.72
C THR A 363 -8.66 15.21 -3.03
N THR A 364 -8.28 15.65 -4.23
CA THR A 364 -8.44 17.00 -4.76
C THR A 364 -8.90 16.92 -6.21
N ASP A 365 -9.75 17.85 -6.63
CA ASP A 365 -10.21 17.96 -8.02
C ASP A 365 -9.27 18.86 -8.87
N ASN A 366 -8.14 19.31 -8.30
CA ASN A 366 -7.16 20.13 -9.01
C ASN A 366 -6.36 19.27 -10.00
N GLU A 367 -6.79 19.26 -11.26
CA GLU A 367 -6.19 18.45 -12.33
C GLU A 367 -4.69 18.70 -12.53
N PRO A 368 -4.17 19.95 -12.57
CA PRO A 368 -2.73 20.19 -12.58
C PRO A 368 -1.98 19.52 -11.42
N VAL A 369 -2.50 19.56 -10.19
CA VAL A 369 -1.88 18.89 -9.03
C VAL A 369 -1.80 17.38 -9.24
N LEU A 370 -2.88 16.75 -9.69
CA LEU A 370 -2.89 15.30 -9.97
C LEU A 370 -1.93 14.93 -11.11
N ALA A 371 -1.86 15.75 -12.16
CA ALA A 371 -0.96 15.53 -13.29
C ALA A 371 0.52 15.61 -12.88
N TYR A 372 0.91 16.65 -12.14
CA TYR A 372 2.27 16.79 -11.59
C TYR A 372 2.60 15.68 -10.59
N GLY A 373 1.65 15.27 -9.76
CA GLY A 373 1.83 14.14 -8.85
C GLY A 373 2.13 12.84 -9.58
N ALA A 374 1.33 12.52 -10.60
CA ALA A 374 1.55 11.35 -11.44
C ALA A 374 2.89 11.38 -12.19
N ASP A 375 3.29 12.56 -12.69
CA ASP A 375 4.59 12.73 -13.35
C ASP A 375 5.76 12.55 -12.38
N SER A 376 5.64 13.05 -11.15
CA SER A 376 6.64 12.88 -10.09
C SER A 376 6.90 11.41 -9.77
N LEU A 377 5.84 10.60 -9.64
CA LEU A 377 5.97 9.16 -9.42
C LEU A 377 6.54 8.44 -10.65
N ALA A 378 6.15 8.85 -11.87
CA ALA A 378 6.68 8.29 -13.10
C ALA A 378 8.18 8.57 -13.33
N LEU A 379 8.68 9.73 -12.89
CA LEU A 379 10.12 10.04 -12.92
C LEU A 379 10.92 9.07 -12.05
N ILE A 380 10.45 8.82 -10.82
CA ILE A 380 11.11 7.90 -9.89
C ILE A 380 11.04 6.47 -10.41
N ASP A 381 9.88 6.00 -10.87
CA ASP A 381 9.73 4.65 -11.42
C ASP A 381 10.57 4.44 -12.68
N GLY A 382 10.67 5.46 -13.54
CA GLY A 382 11.55 5.47 -14.70
C GLY A 382 13.03 5.35 -14.31
N ALA A 383 13.45 6.05 -13.26
CA ALA A 383 14.82 5.96 -12.75
C ALA A 383 15.12 4.58 -12.13
N ILE A 384 14.18 4.00 -11.37
CA ILE A 384 14.34 2.64 -10.82
C ILE A 384 14.44 1.62 -11.94
N SER A 385 13.58 1.73 -12.96
CA SER A 385 13.62 0.88 -14.15
C SER A 385 15.00 0.96 -14.84
N ALA A 386 15.54 2.18 -14.99
CA ALA A 386 16.87 2.39 -15.55
C ALA A 386 17.98 1.79 -14.68
N MET A 387 17.93 2.02 -13.36
CA MET A 387 18.88 1.47 -12.37
C MET A 387 18.93 -0.06 -12.44
N LEU A 388 17.76 -0.73 -12.40
CA LEU A 388 17.68 -2.19 -12.46
C LEU A 388 18.15 -2.76 -13.81
N SER A 389 17.97 -2.02 -14.89
CA SER A 389 18.36 -2.43 -16.25
C SER A 389 19.86 -2.30 -16.53
N ARG A 390 20.66 -1.73 -15.61
CA ARG A 390 22.13 -1.63 -15.75
C ARG A 390 22.82 -2.99 -15.74
N ARG A 391 22.17 -4.00 -15.16
CA ARG A 391 22.62 -5.39 -15.10
C ARG A 391 21.53 -6.30 -15.68
N PRO A 392 21.89 -7.41 -16.35
CA PRO A 392 20.90 -8.36 -16.79
C PRO A 392 20.19 -8.97 -15.58
N LEU A 393 18.86 -8.91 -15.57
CA LEU A 393 18.05 -9.60 -14.58
C LEU A 393 18.22 -11.11 -14.75
N ARG A 394 18.06 -11.86 -13.66
CA ARG A 394 18.07 -13.33 -13.70
C ARG A 394 16.94 -13.89 -14.56
N TYR A 395 15.82 -13.19 -14.64
CA TYR A 395 14.67 -13.56 -15.44
C TYR A 395 14.10 -12.31 -16.13
N PRO A 396 13.64 -12.39 -17.40
CA PRO A 396 13.23 -11.23 -18.20
C PRO A 396 11.87 -10.66 -17.76
N ILE A 397 11.84 -9.97 -16.63
CA ILE A 397 10.64 -9.27 -16.11
C ILE A 397 10.53 -7.89 -16.78
N ASP A 398 9.30 -7.43 -17.04
CA ASP A 398 9.03 -6.07 -17.52
C ASP A 398 9.65 -5.03 -16.56
N PRO A 399 10.55 -4.14 -17.03
CA PRO A 399 11.25 -3.19 -16.16
C PRO A 399 10.33 -2.21 -15.41
N THR A 400 9.16 -1.91 -15.97
CA THR A 400 8.13 -1.10 -15.30
C THR A 400 7.58 -1.87 -14.11
N ILE A 401 7.23 -3.15 -14.28
CA ILE A 401 6.76 -3.98 -13.18
C ILE A 401 7.85 -4.13 -12.10
N CYS A 402 9.12 -4.26 -12.50
CA CYS A 402 10.25 -4.25 -11.56
C CYS A 402 10.27 -2.96 -10.72
N ALA A 403 10.11 -1.79 -11.35
CA ALA A 403 10.05 -0.51 -10.65
C ALA A 403 8.84 -0.43 -9.69
N LEU A 404 7.67 -0.94 -10.10
CA LEU A 404 6.48 -0.99 -9.24
C LEU A 404 6.69 -1.89 -8.00
N ILE A 405 7.42 -3.00 -8.15
CA ILE A 405 7.80 -3.88 -7.02
C ILE A 405 8.71 -3.12 -6.05
N VAL A 406 9.73 -2.42 -6.54
CA VAL A 406 10.63 -1.62 -5.67
C VAL A 406 9.87 -0.47 -5.01
N ARG A 407 9.01 0.24 -5.75
CA ARG A 407 8.14 1.28 -5.19
C ARG A 407 7.30 0.71 -4.06
N ALA A 408 6.61 -0.41 -4.28
CA ALA A 408 5.80 -1.08 -3.26
C ALA A 408 6.60 -1.44 -1.99
N LEU A 409 7.85 -1.89 -2.14
CA LEU A 409 8.74 -2.16 -1.00
C LEU A 409 9.07 -0.88 -0.23
N VAL A 410 9.49 0.18 -0.93
CA VAL A 410 9.94 1.43 -0.31
C VAL A 410 8.79 2.19 0.35
N THR A 411 7.63 2.27 -0.30
CA THR A 411 6.51 3.08 0.20
C THR A 411 5.71 2.40 1.30
N TYR A 412 5.78 1.08 1.49
CA TYR A 412 4.92 0.40 2.46
C TYR A 412 5.65 -0.38 3.53
N LEU A 413 6.80 -1.00 3.23
CA LEU A 413 7.53 -1.80 4.20
C LEU A 413 7.91 -0.99 5.46
N PRO A 414 8.39 0.27 5.35
CA PRO A 414 8.70 1.11 6.51
C PRO A 414 7.47 1.53 7.35
N HIS A 415 6.26 1.36 6.81
CA HIS A 415 5.00 1.74 7.44
C HIS A 415 4.17 0.54 7.93
N VAL A 416 4.65 -0.70 7.69
CA VAL A 416 4.13 -1.87 8.41
C VAL A 416 4.42 -1.61 9.89
N GLY A 417 3.39 -1.21 10.65
CA GLY A 417 3.50 -0.70 12.02
C GLY A 417 4.07 -1.70 13.04
N PRO A 418 3.75 -1.62 14.34
CA PRO A 418 4.40 -2.41 15.40
C PRO A 418 4.15 -3.94 15.35
N GLY A 419 3.76 -4.53 14.21
CA GLY A 419 3.85 -5.96 13.95
C GLY A 419 5.27 -6.53 14.10
N TRP A 420 6.29 -5.66 14.11
CA TRP A 420 7.68 -5.97 14.42
C TRP A 420 8.05 -5.94 15.92
N GLY A 421 7.11 -5.65 16.83
CA GLY A 421 7.34 -5.64 18.28
C GLY A 421 8.14 -4.44 18.83
N ALA A 422 8.95 -3.77 17.99
CA ALA A 422 9.73 -2.58 18.34
C ALA A 422 9.86 -1.60 17.17
N PRO A 423 10.18 -0.31 17.40
CA PRO A 423 10.53 0.63 16.34
C PRO A 423 11.76 0.15 15.58
N VAL A 424 11.61 -0.06 14.27
CA VAL A 424 12.71 -0.50 13.39
C VAL A 424 13.32 0.70 12.69
N HIS A 425 14.65 0.80 12.68
CA HIS A 425 15.34 1.92 12.08
C HIS A 425 15.29 1.86 10.54
N ARG A 426 15.17 3.01 9.85
CA ARG A 426 15.07 3.09 8.38
C ARG A 426 16.19 2.35 7.64
N LYS A 427 17.39 2.35 8.22
CA LYS A 427 18.57 1.62 7.70
C LYS A 427 18.31 0.11 7.54
N TRP A 428 17.58 -0.48 8.46
CA TRP A 428 17.21 -1.90 8.37
C TRP A 428 16.26 -2.15 7.20
N PHE A 429 15.30 -1.26 6.95
CA PHE A 429 14.43 -1.38 5.78
C PHE A 429 15.22 -1.22 4.48
N ALA A 430 16.16 -0.28 4.40
CA ALA A 430 17.02 -0.17 3.23
C ALA A 430 17.82 -1.45 2.98
N GLU A 431 18.41 -2.04 4.03
CA GLU A 431 19.09 -3.34 3.95
C GLU A 431 18.16 -4.47 3.46
N LEU A 432 16.97 -4.59 4.05
CA LEU A 432 15.97 -5.58 3.63
C LEU A 432 15.56 -5.40 2.16
N ILE A 433 15.36 -4.16 1.72
CA ILE A 433 14.99 -3.87 0.32
C ILE A 433 16.17 -4.19 -0.61
N THR A 434 17.41 -3.93 -0.20
CA THR A 434 18.61 -4.39 -0.93
C THR A 434 18.62 -5.92 -1.05
N VAL A 435 18.31 -6.67 0.02
CA VAL A 435 18.15 -8.14 -0.04
C VAL A 435 17.03 -8.57 -0.99
N CYS A 436 15.90 -7.89 -0.97
CA CYS A 436 14.81 -8.14 -1.91
C CYS A 436 15.24 -7.93 -3.37
N ILE A 437 15.98 -6.86 -3.67
CA ILE A 437 16.49 -6.54 -5.02
C ILE A 437 17.52 -7.57 -5.48
N GLU A 438 18.57 -7.80 -4.68
CA GLU A 438 19.66 -8.73 -4.98
C GLU A 438 19.16 -10.16 -5.20
N ARG A 439 18.27 -10.65 -4.34
CA ARG A 439 17.70 -12.00 -4.48
C ARG A 439 16.63 -12.04 -5.57
N GLY A 440 15.65 -11.15 -5.52
CA GLY A 440 14.45 -11.21 -6.36
C GLY A 440 14.67 -10.87 -7.83
N PHE A 441 15.64 -10.01 -8.15
CA PHE A 441 15.96 -9.63 -9.54
C PHE A 441 17.22 -10.29 -10.08
N TYR A 442 18.25 -10.50 -9.24
CA TYR A 442 19.54 -11.03 -9.69
C TYR A 442 19.84 -12.44 -9.18
N GLY A 443 19.01 -12.98 -8.28
CA GLY A 443 19.17 -14.34 -7.74
C GLY A 443 20.45 -14.54 -6.94
N SER A 444 20.94 -13.46 -6.30
CA SER A 444 22.04 -13.49 -5.34
C SER A 444 21.65 -14.29 -4.10
N THR A 445 22.61 -14.89 -3.39
CA THR A 445 22.39 -15.59 -2.11
C THR A 445 22.54 -14.66 -0.90
N MET A 446 22.49 -13.35 -1.11
CA MET A 446 22.66 -12.36 -0.05
C MET A 446 21.66 -12.55 1.10
N ALA A 447 22.16 -12.41 2.33
CA ALA A 447 21.38 -12.58 3.56
C ALA A 447 21.30 -11.28 4.34
N MET A 448 20.26 -11.15 5.17
CA MET A 448 20.17 -10.06 6.15
C MET A 448 21.22 -10.20 7.24
N SER A 449 21.74 -9.08 7.74
CA SER A 449 22.59 -9.06 8.92
C SER A 449 21.80 -9.42 10.19
N GLU A 450 22.41 -10.21 11.07
CA GLU A 450 21.79 -10.62 12.35
C GLU A 450 21.70 -9.48 13.37
N GLN A 451 22.41 -8.36 13.16
CA GLN A 451 22.64 -7.33 14.19
C GLN A 451 21.60 -6.21 14.24
N SER A 452 20.65 -6.16 13.30
CA SER A 452 19.78 -4.98 13.10
C SER A 452 18.27 -5.30 13.04
N GLY A 453 17.89 -6.57 13.17
CA GLY A 453 16.51 -7.03 13.03
C GLY A 453 15.58 -6.68 14.21
N PRO A 454 14.26 -6.62 13.99
CA PRO A 454 13.30 -6.53 15.08
C PRO A 454 13.45 -7.72 16.02
N ALA A 455 13.47 -7.46 17.33
CA ALA A 455 13.46 -8.50 18.34
C ALA A 455 12.12 -9.25 18.24
N VAL A 456 12.13 -10.41 17.59
CA VAL A 456 10.97 -11.29 17.56
C VAL A 456 10.85 -11.89 18.96
N GLU A 457 9.91 -11.40 19.76
CA GLU A 457 9.56 -12.08 21.02
C GLU A 457 9.11 -13.50 20.68
N SER A 458 9.92 -14.48 21.10
CA SER A 458 9.57 -15.90 21.04
C SER A 458 8.33 -16.10 21.89
N THR A 459 7.20 -16.43 21.25
CA THR A 459 6.01 -16.87 21.97
C THR A 459 6.26 -18.29 22.46
N ASP A 460 6.88 -18.39 23.64
CA ASP A 460 6.77 -19.60 24.45
C ASP A 460 5.27 -19.85 24.67
N SER A 461 4.76 -20.88 23.99
CA SER A 461 3.42 -21.39 24.23
C SER A 461 3.34 -21.77 25.72
N PRO A 462 2.36 -21.27 26.50
CA PRO A 462 2.14 -21.81 27.82
C PRO A 462 1.62 -23.23 27.62
N SER A 463 2.53 -24.19 27.78
CA SER A 463 2.23 -25.58 27.99
C SER A 463 1.33 -25.67 29.22
N GLY A 464 0.01 -25.71 28.97
CA GLY A 464 -0.99 -26.01 29.97
C GLY A 464 -0.76 -27.44 30.46
N LYS A 465 0.02 -27.56 31.54
CA LYS A 465 -0.02 -28.72 32.41
C LYS A 465 -1.45 -28.85 32.94
N LEU A 466 -2.16 -29.82 32.39
CA LEU A 466 -3.24 -30.50 33.09
C LEU A 466 -2.59 -31.31 34.20
N ASP A 467 -2.73 -30.87 35.45
CA ASP A 467 -2.49 -31.69 36.63
C ASP A 467 -3.66 -31.51 37.60
N GLY A 468 -4.28 -32.64 37.96
CA GLY A 468 -4.89 -32.93 39.26
C GLY A 468 -6.27 -32.38 39.56
#